data_AF-A0A084AT10-F1
#
_entry.id   AF-A0A084AT10-F1
#
_cell.length_a   1.000
_cell.length_b   1.000
_cell.length_c   1.000
_cell.angle_alpha   90.00
_cell.angle_beta   90.00
_cell.angle_gamma   90.00
#
_symmetry.space_group_name_H-M   'P 1'
#
loop_
_entity.id
_entity.type
_entity.pdbx_description
1 polymer ?
#
loop_
_entity_poly.entity_id
_entity_poly.type
_entity_poly.pdbx_seq_one_letter_code
_entity_poly.pdbx_strand_id
1 'polypeptide(L)'
;MASHPAHGALGVTFTTMRVMQLLSLLIIIGLTSNFIAEVVNAAYEAPSALIGTLVVACLATVYLVISYILYWDSMLPFLVAAGADFAILIAVIVVACVLGRPVSYLDCASFPSNGNTANFVDSLFHNVYQRDNVFEWVDADSGSCTQIKVVWGMSISLCVLFAFSAIALGCLWKRLRNIAAANQEAKDFE
;
A
#
# COMPACT_ATOMS: atom_id res chain seq x y z
N MET A 1 14.19 -27.42 -11.51
CA MET A 1 14.73 -26.18 -10.90
C MET A 1 14.18 -25.04 -11.74
N ALA A 2 13.26 -24.25 -11.20
CA ALA A 2 12.68 -23.13 -11.94
C ALA A 2 13.80 -22.13 -12.27
N SER A 3 14.13 -22.02 -13.54
CA SER A 3 15.07 -21.01 -14.04
C SER A 3 14.49 -19.64 -13.72
N HIS A 4 15.17 -18.86 -12.88
CA HIS A 4 14.83 -17.45 -12.66
C HIS A 4 14.62 -16.74 -14.01
N PRO A 5 13.61 -15.86 -14.15
CA PRO A 5 13.48 -15.04 -15.34
C PRO A 5 14.78 -14.27 -15.55
N ALA A 6 15.43 -14.50 -16.68
CA ALA A 6 16.77 -14.01 -17.01
C ALA A 6 16.78 -12.50 -17.34
N HIS A 7 16.23 -11.67 -16.46
CA HIS A 7 16.19 -10.22 -16.58
C HIS A 7 17.32 -9.51 -15.83
N GLY A 8 18.31 -10.27 -15.33
CA GLY A 8 19.46 -9.75 -14.58
C GLY A 8 19.04 -9.02 -13.29
N ALA A 9 19.83 -8.04 -12.85
CA ALA A 9 19.58 -7.30 -11.62
C ALA A 9 18.18 -6.65 -11.55
N LEU A 10 17.62 -6.20 -12.67
CA LEU A 10 16.30 -5.56 -12.75
C LEU A 10 15.16 -6.53 -12.42
N GLY A 11 15.30 -7.82 -12.79
CA GLY A 11 14.32 -8.84 -12.46
C GLY A 11 14.31 -9.21 -10.98
N VAL A 12 15.51 -9.28 -10.38
CA VAL A 12 15.68 -9.49 -8.95
C VAL A 12 15.08 -8.33 -8.16
N THR A 13 15.38 -7.08 -8.54
CA THR A 13 14.80 -5.91 -7.87
C THR A 13 13.28 -5.90 -7.96
N PHE A 14 12.70 -6.23 -9.12
CA PHE A 14 11.24 -6.31 -9.26
C PHE A 14 10.63 -7.35 -8.32
N THR A 15 11.22 -8.55 -8.27
CA THR A 15 10.77 -9.63 -7.39
C THR A 15 10.85 -9.23 -5.91
N THR A 16 11.97 -8.63 -5.49
CA THR A 16 12.14 -8.16 -4.11
C THR A 16 11.12 -7.09 -3.75
N MET A 17 10.86 -6.12 -4.65
CA MET A 17 9.85 -5.08 -4.42
C MET A 17 8.45 -5.69 -4.27
N ARG A 18 8.08 -6.67 -5.10
CA ARG A 18 6.80 -7.39 -4.99
C ARG A 18 6.62 -8.07 -3.64
N VAL A 19 7.66 -8.74 -3.14
CA VAL A 19 7.62 -9.40 -1.83
C VAL A 19 7.46 -8.37 -0.71
N MET A 20 8.22 -7.27 -0.73
CA MET A 20 8.11 -6.21 0.28
C MET A 20 6.72 -5.55 0.25
N GLN A 21 6.17 -5.29 -0.95
CA GLN A 21 4.81 -4.76 -1.10
C GLN A 21 3.77 -5.71 -0.52
N LEU A 22 3.87 -7.02 -0.80
CA LEU A 22 2.96 -8.03 -0.26
C LEU A 22 3.01 -8.09 1.26
N LEU A 23 4.20 -8.14 1.86
CA LEU A 23 4.34 -8.17 3.32
C LEU A 23 3.73 -6.93 3.97
N SER A 24 3.99 -5.75 3.41
CA SER A 24 3.43 -4.51 3.90
C SER A 24 1.90 -4.46 3.82
N LEU A 25 1.33 -4.97 2.73
CA LEU A 25 -0.13 -5.04 2.56
C LEU A 25 -0.78 -6.03 3.53
N LEU A 26 -0.17 -7.20 3.77
CA LEU A 26 -0.69 -8.17 4.73
C LEU A 26 -0.69 -7.61 6.17
N ILE A 27 0.35 -6.86 6.54
CA ILE A 27 0.39 -6.16 7.82
C ILE A 27 -0.75 -5.12 7.91
N ILE A 28 -0.93 -4.29 6.87
CA ILE A 28 -2.03 -3.31 6.83
C ILE A 28 -3.38 -4.00 6.94
N ILE A 29 -3.62 -5.10 6.20
CA ILE A 29 -4.86 -5.86 6.26
C ILE A 29 -5.10 -6.36 7.68
N GLY A 30 -4.13 -7.02 8.31
CA GLY A 30 -4.27 -7.57 9.65
C GLY A 30 -4.53 -6.52 10.72
N LEU A 31 -3.76 -5.42 10.70
CA LEU A 31 -3.96 -4.31 11.64
C LEU A 31 -5.33 -3.64 11.40
N THR A 32 -5.72 -3.39 10.17
CA THR A 32 -6.99 -2.70 9.85
C THR A 32 -8.19 -3.58 10.16
N SER A 33 -8.12 -4.90 9.88
CA SER A 33 -9.21 -5.82 10.17
C SER A 33 -9.44 -6.02 11.66
N ASN A 34 -8.35 -6.14 12.45
CA ASN A 34 -8.46 -6.27 13.90
C ASN A 34 -9.10 -5.01 14.50
N PHE A 35 -8.68 -3.85 14.00
CA PHE A 35 -9.21 -2.57 14.44
C PHE A 35 -10.69 -2.39 14.12
N ILE A 36 -11.11 -2.73 12.90
CA ILE A 36 -12.52 -2.70 12.51
C ILE A 36 -13.33 -3.66 13.38
N ALA A 37 -12.81 -4.86 13.66
CA ALA A 37 -13.50 -5.84 14.51
C ALA A 37 -13.72 -5.31 15.94
N GLU A 38 -12.73 -4.64 16.51
CA GLU A 38 -12.82 -4.05 17.86
C GLU A 38 -13.88 -2.94 17.91
N VAL A 39 -13.88 -2.02 16.94
CA VAL A 39 -14.86 -0.93 16.85
C VAL A 39 -16.28 -1.46 16.67
N VAL A 40 -16.48 -2.43 15.77
CA VAL A 40 -17.80 -3.03 15.52
C VAL A 40 -18.28 -3.83 16.73
N ASN A 41 -17.40 -4.55 17.42
CA ASN A 41 -17.76 -5.31 18.62
C ASN A 41 -18.15 -4.40 19.80
N ALA A 42 -17.68 -3.15 19.79
CA ALA A 42 -18.10 -2.10 20.72
C ALA A 42 -19.41 -1.39 20.31
N ALA A 43 -20.09 -1.86 19.26
CA ALA A 43 -21.31 -1.27 18.69
C ALA A 43 -21.15 0.13 18.07
N TYR A 44 -19.93 0.47 17.61
CA TYR A 44 -19.66 1.69 16.86
C TYR A 44 -19.61 1.42 15.34
N GLU A 45 -19.92 2.44 14.54
CA GLU A 45 -19.74 2.38 13.09
C GLU A 45 -18.26 2.53 12.73
N ALA A 46 -17.74 1.60 11.93
CA ALA A 46 -16.35 1.64 11.50
C ALA A 46 -16.09 2.82 10.53
N PRO A 47 -15.01 3.60 10.73
CA PRO A 47 -14.71 4.74 9.86
C PRO A 47 -14.52 4.32 8.40
N SER A 48 -15.20 5.02 7.49
CA SER A 48 -15.14 4.75 6.05
C SER A 48 -13.72 4.80 5.47
N ALA A 49 -12.83 5.58 6.08
CA ALA A 49 -11.40 5.64 5.75
C ALA A 49 -10.67 4.31 5.96
N LEU A 50 -10.93 3.61 7.07
CA LEU A 50 -10.31 2.31 7.34
C LEU A 50 -10.90 1.21 6.47
N ILE A 51 -12.22 1.23 6.26
CA ILE A 51 -12.88 0.29 5.34
C ILE A 51 -12.31 0.46 3.93
N GLY A 52 -12.19 1.70 3.44
CA GLY A 52 -11.60 1.99 2.14
C GLY A 52 -10.14 1.53 2.04
N THR A 53 -9.36 1.73 3.10
CA THR A 53 -7.97 1.23 3.18
C THR A 53 -7.91 -0.29 3.06
N LEU A 54 -8.78 -1.00 3.79
CA LEU A 54 -8.85 -2.46 3.73
C LEU A 54 -9.20 -2.97 2.33
N VAL A 55 -10.18 -2.36 1.66
CA VAL A 55 -10.60 -2.72 0.30
C VAL A 55 -9.45 -2.51 -0.69
N VAL A 56 -8.80 -1.34 -0.67
CA VAL A 56 -7.65 -1.05 -1.53
C VAL A 56 -6.51 -2.03 -1.27
N ALA A 57 -6.23 -2.35 -0.01
CA ALA A 57 -5.17 -3.29 0.34
C ALA A 57 -5.45 -4.72 -0.16
N CYS A 58 -6.69 -5.19 -0.06
CA CYS A 58 -7.10 -6.50 -0.59
C CYS A 58 -6.98 -6.56 -2.12
N LEU A 59 -7.47 -5.54 -2.84
CA LEU A 59 -7.36 -5.47 -4.30
C LEU A 59 -5.91 -5.40 -4.77
N ALA A 60 -5.08 -4.60 -4.11
CA ALA A 60 -3.65 -4.52 -4.38
C ALA A 60 -2.97 -5.88 -4.15
N THR A 61 -3.30 -6.57 -3.06
CA THR A 61 -2.74 -7.89 -2.74
C THR A 61 -3.05 -8.91 -3.85
N VAL A 62 -4.30 -8.99 -4.31
CA VAL A 62 -4.69 -9.87 -5.42
C VAL A 62 -3.92 -9.52 -6.69
N TYR A 63 -3.81 -8.23 -7.01
CA TYR A 63 -3.02 -7.78 -8.16
C TYR A 63 -1.55 -8.20 -8.06
N LEU A 64 -0.93 -8.07 -6.89
CA LEU A 64 0.48 -8.44 -6.69
C LEU A 64 0.70 -9.95 -6.89
N VAL A 65 -0.20 -10.79 -6.37
CA VAL A 65 -0.12 -12.25 -6.53
C VAL A 65 -0.25 -12.63 -8.00
N ILE A 66 -1.25 -12.09 -8.71
CA ILE A 66 -1.43 -12.36 -10.15
C ILE A 66 -0.22 -11.89 -10.94
N SER A 67 0.26 -10.67 -10.69
CA SER A 67 1.43 -10.10 -11.37
C SER A 67 2.71 -10.89 -11.09
N TYR A 68 2.85 -11.43 -9.89
CA TYR A 68 3.99 -12.26 -9.51
C TYR A 68 3.98 -13.59 -10.28
N ILE A 69 2.84 -14.27 -10.36
CA ILE A 69 2.69 -15.51 -11.13
C ILE A 69 2.98 -15.25 -12.62
N LEU A 70 2.36 -14.21 -13.19
CA LEU A 70 2.50 -13.90 -14.62
C LEU A 70 3.93 -13.45 -14.99
N TYR A 71 4.68 -12.90 -14.02
CA TYR A 71 6.09 -12.59 -14.17
C TYR A 71 6.96 -13.85 -14.24
N TRP A 72 6.70 -14.84 -13.39
CA TRP A 72 7.39 -16.13 -13.46
C TRP A 72 7.08 -16.89 -14.75
N ASP A 73 5.86 -16.78 -15.25
CA ASP A 73 5.45 -17.37 -16.53
C ASP A 73 6.02 -16.61 -17.75
N SER A 74 6.77 -15.52 -17.55
CA SER A 74 7.31 -14.66 -18.62
C SER A 74 6.25 -14.07 -19.56
N MET A 75 4.99 -14.06 -19.14
CA MET A 75 3.84 -13.55 -19.91
C MET A 75 3.44 -12.14 -19.51
N LEU A 76 4.16 -11.50 -18.58
CA LEU A 76 3.80 -10.19 -18.05
C LEU A 76 3.98 -9.08 -19.11
N PRO A 77 2.91 -8.40 -19.56
CA PRO A 77 3.04 -7.21 -20.39
C PRO A 77 3.58 -6.05 -19.53
N PHE A 78 4.89 -5.82 -19.57
CA PHE A 78 5.60 -4.86 -18.71
C PHE A 78 4.99 -3.45 -18.71
N LEU A 79 4.47 -2.97 -19.85
CA LEU A 79 3.84 -1.65 -19.96
C LEU A 79 2.50 -1.59 -19.19
N VAL A 80 1.68 -2.62 -19.31
CA VAL A 80 0.39 -2.70 -18.60
C VAL A 80 0.64 -2.85 -17.10
N ALA A 81 1.62 -3.67 -16.72
CA ALA A 81 2.02 -3.82 -15.33
C ALA A 81 2.53 -2.50 -14.73
N ALA A 82 3.34 -1.72 -15.47
CA ALA A 82 3.79 -0.40 -15.03
C ALA A 82 2.62 0.59 -14.84
N GLY A 83 1.65 0.58 -15.77
CA GLY A 83 0.44 1.39 -15.65
C GLY A 83 -0.43 0.99 -14.45
N ALA A 84 -0.57 -0.31 -14.19
CA ALA A 84 -1.30 -0.81 -13.04
C ALA A 84 -0.61 -0.47 -11.70
N ASP A 85 0.72 -0.60 -11.62
CA ASP A 85 1.51 -0.16 -10.46
C ASP A 85 1.33 1.33 -10.19
N PHE A 86 1.29 2.15 -11.24
CA PHE A 86 1.04 3.58 -11.12
C PHE A 86 -0.39 3.89 -10.66
N ALA A 87 -1.39 3.14 -11.13
CA ALA A 87 -2.77 3.29 -10.66
C ALA A 87 -2.90 2.93 -9.17
N ILE A 88 -2.23 1.87 -8.72
CA ILE A 88 -2.21 1.47 -7.30
C ILE A 88 -1.44 2.50 -6.47
N LEU A 89 -0.34 3.05 -6.98
CA LEU A 89 0.38 4.15 -6.35
C LEU A 89 -0.56 5.32 -6.04
N ILE A 90 -1.39 5.74 -7.01
CA ILE A 90 -2.37 6.82 -6.79
C ILE A 90 -3.37 6.43 -5.69
N ALA A 91 -3.89 5.20 -5.71
CA ALA A 91 -4.82 4.73 -4.68
C ALA A 91 -4.19 4.75 -3.27
N VAL A 92 -2.95 4.29 -3.13
CA VAL A 92 -2.24 4.28 -1.85
C VAL A 92 -1.87 5.70 -1.39
N ILE A 93 -1.59 6.64 -2.32
CA ILE A 93 -1.41 8.07 -1.98
C ILE A 93 -2.70 8.63 -1.36
N VAL A 94 -3.87 8.35 -1.95
CA VAL A 94 -5.15 8.79 -1.40
C VAL A 94 -5.35 8.25 0.02
N VAL A 95 -5.07 6.95 0.23
CA VAL A 95 -5.11 6.33 1.57
C VAL A 95 -4.16 7.04 2.54
N ALA A 96 -2.91 7.29 2.15
CA ALA A 96 -1.92 7.97 2.98
C ALA A 96 -2.35 9.40 3.34
N CYS A 97 -3.00 10.13 2.42
CA CYS A 97 -3.53 11.47 2.68
C CYS A 97 -4.75 11.44 3.62
N VAL A 98 -5.66 10.48 3.45
CA VAL A 98 -6.86 10.37 4.28
C VAL A 98 -6.50 9.99 5.72
N LEU A 99 -5.61 9.00 5.90
CA LEU A 99 -5.13 8.58 7.22
C LEU A 99 -4.15 9.58 7.85
N GLY A 100 -3.38 10.30 7.03
CA GLY A 100 -2.40 11.26 7.52
C GLY A 100 -3.01 12.47 8.23
N ARG A 101 -4.22 12.89 7.83
CA ARG A 101 -4.92 14.01 8.47
C ARG A 101 -5.12 13.82 9.97
N PRO A 102 -5.80 12.75 10.45
CA PRO A 102 -5.98 12.54 11.88
C PRO A 102 -4.67 12.20 12.59
N VAL A 103 -3.81 11.38 11.97
CA VAL A 103 -2.57 10.88 12.60
C VAL A 103 -1.54 11.97 12.84
N SER A 104 -1.48 12.99 11.98
CA SER A 104 -0.47 14.04 12.09
C SER A 104 -0.62 14.90 13.35
N TYR A 105 -1.79 14.92 13.99
CA TYR A 105 -2.05 15.68 15.21
C TYR A 105 -1.93 14.84 16.50
N LEU A 106 -1.61 13.55 16.37
CA LEU A 106 -1.59 12.62 17.50
C LEU A 106 -0.18 12.41 18.07
N ASP A 107 -0.05 12.61 19.37
CA ASP A 107 1.09 12.16 20.16
C ASP A 107 0.75 10.93 20.99
N CYS A 108 0.98 9.74 20.43
CA CYS A 108 0.63 8.47 21.07
C CYS A 108 1.41 8.19 22.37
N ALA A 109 2.54 8.86 22.61
CA ALA A 109 3.31 8.69 23.84
C ALA A 109 2.64 9.37 25.06
N SER A 110 1.72 10.29 24.82
CA SER A 110 1.01 11.05 25.84
C SER A 110 -0.26 10.34 26.37
N PHE A 111 -0.71 9.28 25.70
CA PHE A 111 -1.97 8.60 26.01
C PHE A 111 -1.80 7.41 26.97
N PRO A 112 -2.79 7.14 27.83
CA PRO A 112 -2.81 5.94 28.67
C PRO A 112 -2.99 4.66 27.84
N SER A 113 -2.64 3.51 28.41
CA SER A 113 -2.77 2.18 27.78
C SER A 113 -4.06 1.43 28.16
N ASN A 114 -5.02 2.15 28.72
CA ASN A 114 -6.26 1.62 29.28
C ASN A 114 -7.44 2.48 28.82
N GLY A 115 -7.32 3.04 27.62
CA GLY A 115 -8.39 3.76 26.94
C GLY A 115 -9.39 2.82 26.26
N ASN A 116 -10.38 3.39 25.60
CA ASN A 116 -11.37 2.66 24.82
C ASN A 116 -11.17 3.00 23.34
N THR A 117 -10.71 2.02 22.57
CA THR A 117 -10.47 2.13 21.13
C THR A 117 -11.65 2.69 20.36
N ALA A 118 -12.87 2.25 20.66
CA ALA A 118 -14.05 2.67 19.90
C ALA A 118 -14.39 4.15 20.14
N ASN A 119 -14.38 4.60 21.40
CA ASN A 119 -14.61 6.00 21.76
C ASN A 119 -13.50 6.92 21.19
N PHE A 120 -12.24 6.46 21.27
CA PHE A 120 -11.10 7.18 20.71
C PHE A 120 -11.23 7.35 19.21
N VAL A 121 -11.60 6.30 18.48
CA VAL A 121 -11.73 6.32 17.02
C VAL A 121 -12.89 7.19 16.58
N ASP A 122 -14.04 7.06 17.23
CA ASP A 122 -15.21 7.87 16.91
C ASP A 122 -14.90 9.36 17.08
N SER A 123 -14.34 9.75 18.23
CA SER A 123 -13.92 11.14 18.48
C SER A 123 -12.81 11.61 17.53
N LEU A 124 -11.86 10.74 17.17
CA LEU A 124 -10.79 11.03 16.23
C LEU A 124 -11.34 11.42 14.85
N PHE A 125 -12.18 10.56 14.26
CA PHE A 125 -12.69 10.77 12.91
C PHE A 125 -13.77 11.86 12.87
N HIS A 126 -14.56 12.02 13.94
CA HIS A 126 -15.57 13.06 14.04
C HIS A 126 -14.94 14.47 14.15
N ASN A 127 -14.00 14.68 15.07
CA ASN A 127 -13.41 16.00 15.32
C ASN A 127 -12.51 16.47 14.16
N VAL A 128 -11.77 15.55 13.53
CA VAL A 128 -10.90 15.89 12.38
C VAL A 128 -11.72 16.26 11.14
N TYR A 129 -12.92 15.69 10.99
CA TYR A 129 -13.80 16.02 9.87
C TYR A 129 -14.57 17.32 10.09
N GLN A 130 -14.93 17.64 11.34
CA GLN A 130 -15.70 18.83 11.69
C GLN A 130 -14.91 20.15 11.79
N ARG A 131 -13.58 20.13 11.61
CA ARG A 131 -12.73 21.35 11.50
C ARG A 131 -12.78 22.29 12.71
N ASP A 132 -13.29 21.85 13.85
CA ASP A 132 -13.21 22.65 15.07
C ASP A 132 -11.78 22.60 15.61
N ASN A 133 -11.19 23.76 15.91
CA ASN A 133 -9.79 23.90 16.35
C ASN A 133 -9.53 23.36 17.77
N VAL A 134 -10.46 22.57 18.32
CA VAL A 134 -10.40 21.96 19.64
C VAL A 134 -10.29 20.46 19.44
N PHE A 135 -9.06 19.96 19.51
CA PHE A 135 -8.76 18.53 19.43
C PHE A 135 -8.87 17.91 20.83
N GLU A 136 -10.06 17.48 21.22
CA GLU A 136 -10.29 16.69 22.44
C GLU A 136 -10.54 15.23 22.06
N TRP A 137 -9.68 14.33 22.52
CA TRP A 137 -9.75 12.89 22.22
C TRP A 137 -10.38 12.17 23.40
N VAL A 138 -11.52 11.51 23.17
CA VAL A 138 -12.26 10.82 24.23
C VAL A 138 -11.67 9.42 24.43
N ASP A 139 -11.34 9.06 25.67
CA ASP A 139 -10.81 7.74 26.06
C ASP A 139 -9.63 7.25 25.21
N ALA A 140 -8.68 8.15 24.91
CA ALA A 140 -7.55 7.86 24.04
C ALA A 140 -6.75 6.64 24.52
N ASP A 141 -6.54 5.69 23.59
CA ASP A 141 -5.75 4.50 23.83
C ASP A 141 -4.43 4.54 23.04
N SER A 142 -3.31 4.37 23.74
CA SER A 142 -1.97 4.36 23.15
C SER A 142 -1.76 3.22 22.13
N GLY A 143 -2.36 2.05 22.36
CA GLY A 143 -2.29 0.90 21.45
C GLY A 143 -2.94 1.21 20.11
N SER A 144 -4.18 1.68 20.16
CA SER A 144 -4.95 2.09 18.99
C SER A 144 -4.32 3.26 18.24
N CYS A 145 -3.78 4.25 18.95
CA CYS A 145 -3.05 5.36 18.35
C CYS A 145 -1.82 4.87 17.56
N THR A 146 -1.00 4.00 18.16
CA THR A 146 0.19 3.47 17.51
C THR A 146 -0.17 2.57 16.33
N GLN A 147 -1.24 1.78 16.43
CA GLN A 147 -1.74 0.93 15.34
C GLN A 147 -2.13 1.75 14.10
N ILE A 148 -2.94 2.80 14.25
CA ILE A 148 -3.30 3.68 13.11
C ILE A 148 -2.04 4.36 12.55
N LYS A 149 -1.12 4.81 13.41
CA LYS A 149 0.13 5.44 13.00
C LYS A 149 1.04 4.51 12.19
N VAL A 150 1.09 3.23 12.57
CA VAL A 150 1.81 2.19 11.81
C VAL A 150 1.13 1.97 10.45
N VAL A 151 -0.20 1.87 10.38
CA VAL A 151 -0.91 1.71 9.09
C VAL A 151 -0.63 2.88 8.15
N TRP A 152 -0.61 4.11 8.66
CA TRP A 152 -0.24 5.30 7.90
C TRP A 152 1.22 5.25 7.40
N GLY A 153 2.17 4.92 8.28
CA GLY A 153 3.58 4.79 7.91
C GLY A 153 3.84 3.69 6.87
N MET A 154 3.16 2.56 7.00
CA MET A 154 3.22 1.46 6.03
C MET A 154 2.63 1.85 4.67
N SER A 155 1.60 2.69 4.66
CA SER A 155 1.03 3.24 3.42
C SER A 155 2.02 4.17 2.70
N ILE A 156 2.78 5.00 3.43
CA ILE A 156 3.85 5.81 2.84
C ILE A 156 4.96 4.92 2.25
N SER A 157 5.35 3.87 2.98
CA SER A 157 6.33 2.90 2.48
C SER A 157 5.86 2.23 1.18
N LEU A 158 4.58 1.84 1.11
CA LEU A 158 3.98 1.29 -0.11
C LEU A 158 4.01 2.28 -1.27
N CYS A 159 3.76 3.57 -1.06
CA CYS A 159 3.91 4.58 -2.12
C CYS A 159 5.32 4.54 -2.73
N VAL A 160 6.35 4.50 -1.88
CA VAL A 160 7.74 4.42 -2.34
C VAL A 160 7.98 3.13 -3.13
N LEU A 161 7.55 1.99 -2.59
CA LEU A 161 7.72 0.68 -3.23
C LEU A 161 7.00 0.59 -4.60
N PHE A 162 5.76 1.10 -4.72
CA PHE A 162 5.03 1.10 -5.99
C PHE A 162 5.64 2.07 -7.01
N ALA A 163 6.15 3.23 -6.57
CA ALA A 163 6.86 4.15 -7.46
C ALA A 163 8.13 3.48 -8.04
N PHE A 164 8.95 2.84 -7.21
CA PHE A 164 10.12 2.11 -7.67
C PHE A 164 9.75 0.94 -8.60
N SER A 165 8.69 0.21 -8.29
CA SER A 165 8.19 -0.89 -9.13
C SER A 165 7.75 -0.40 -10.52
N ALA A 166 6.98 0.70 -10.58
CA ALA A 166 6.55 1.30 -11.84
C ALA A 166 7.75 1.78 -12.68
N ILE A 167 8.74 2.42 -12.06
CA ILE A 167 9.97 2.86 -12.73
C ILE A 167 10.76 1.66 -13.27
N ALA A 168 10.94 0.61 -12.46
CA ALA A 168 11.67 -0.59 -12.87
C ALA A 168 11.01 -1.28 -14.06
N LEU A 169 9.69 -1.43 -14.06
CA LEU A 169 8.93 -1.99 -15.17
C LEU A 169 9.00 -1.11 -16.43
N GLY A 170 8.93 0.22 -16.27
CA GLY A 170 9.10 1.18 -17.36
C GLY A 170 10.49 1.10 -18.01
N CYS A 171 11.55 1.01 -17.19
CA CYS A 171 12.92 0.81 -17.67
C CYS A 171 13.10 -0.52 -18.40
N LEU A 172 12.52 -1.60 -17.85
CA LEU A 172 12.59 -2.93 -18.46
C LEU A 172 11.87 -2.96 -19.81
N TRP A 173 10.70 -2.35 -19.91
CA TRP A 173 9.97 -2.21 -21.16
C TRP A 173 10.77 -1.43 -22.21
N LYS A 174 11.34 -0.28 -21.84
CA LYS A 174 12.17 0.53 -22.75
C LYS A 174 13.38 -0.26 -23.25
N ARG A 175 14.05 -1.03 -22.37
CA ARG A 175 15.19 -1.87 -22.74
C ARG A 175 14.80 -2.97 -23.73
N LEU A 176 13.72 -3.70 -23.47
CA LEU A 176 13.25 -4.77 -24.35
C LEU A 176 12.82 -4.24 -25.72
N ARG A 177 12.16 -3.08 -25.76
CA ARG A 177 11.79 -2.41 -27.01
C ARG A 177 13.01 -2.03 -27.86
N ASN A 178 14.05 -1.50 -27.23
CA ASN A 178 15.29 -1.14 -27.94
C ASN A 178 16.01 -2.36 -28.52
N ILE A 179 16.05 -3.48 -27.77
CA ILE A 179 16.63 -4.75 -28.26
C ILE A 179 15.83 -5.28 -29.45
N ALA A 180 14.50 -5.23 -29.39
CA ALA A 180 13.65 -5.66 -30.50
C ALA A 180 13.89 -4.83 -31.77
N ALA A 181 14.05 -3.51 -31.65
CA ALA A 181 14.35 -2.63 -32.77
C ALA A 181 15.73 -2.92 -33.40
N ALA A 182 16.77 -3.11 -32.58
CA ALA A 182 18.12 -3.44 -33.07
C ALA A 182 18.16 -4.81 -33.80
N ASN A 183 17.39 -5.78 -33.32
CA ASN A 183 17.29 -7.10 -33.96
C ASN A 183 16.52 -7.05 -35.30
N GLN A 184 15.65 -6.06 -35.50
CA GLN A 184 14.99 -5.84 -36.80
C GLN A 184 15.98 -5.25 -37.79
N GLU A 185 16.71 -4.21 -37.38
CA GLU A 185 17.73 -3.58 -38.21
C GLU A 185 18.80 -4.59 -38.68
N ALA A 186 19.25 -5.50 -37.80
CA ALA A 186 20.20 -6.55 -38.15
C ALA A 186 19.67 -7.53 -39.22
N LYS A 187 18.36 -7.82 -39.24
CA LYS A 187 17.75 -8.71 -40.24
C LYS A 187 17.57 -8.05 -41.60
N ASP A 188 17.48 -6.71 -41.64
CA ASP A 188 17.36 -5.96 -42.89
C ASP A 188 18.70 -5.89 -43.65
N PHE A 189 19.82 -6.28 -43.02
CA PHE A 189 21.15 -6.34 -43.61
C PHE A 189 21.60 -7.75 -44.07
N GLU A 190 20.82 -8.81 -43.77
CA GLU A 190 21.04 -10.19 -44.26
C GLU A 190 20.21 -10.48 -45.53
#